data_AF-A0A3P6T6B9-F1
#
_entry.id   AF-A0A3P6T6B9-F1
#
_cell.length_a   1.000
_cell.length_b   1.000
_cell.length_c   1.000
_cell.angle_alpha   90.00
_cell.angle_beta   90.00
_cell.angle_gamma   90.00
#
_symmetry.space_group_name_H-M   'P 1'
#
loop_
_entity.id
_entity.type
_entity.pdbx_description
1 polymer ?
#
loop_
_entity_poly.entity_id
_entity_poly.type
_entity_poly.pdbx_seq_one_letter_code
_entity_poly.pdbx_strand_id
1 'polypeptide(L)'
;MCQDDEQLARASDVEVSALVGWVATSSDGIHDTNIVEYCSRLGARNYNFMNYPVGGMKRSSWHPEKNGAPPPIDLPDLQLDVKLWGTYVIGRVSDWIDCDASESWLADLSCIEIEKELNYMTYMPLRVLTLELKHRDSPKLAEILTKWMWTRNITYSVWVFLPTDENLLPAADCRQDGRDIWRIWADFRSLCTNYPMQKLAVGLRLCPNLADEFLEPRLYKRWHAEPLCSFCIETSIFTSSGRYGKCTLPPAHYRLLMDLFVSVIQRPMIYCSSSEQVDEHFRLQYVNMIKQLIQEKAIQSKEAAFVGKDDNVLLEYLGHREYVDTLQMPLQPLADNLDSGTYAIFEEDSVKYNLYREAVCHAIQDLVKITDEERNIVVYLLGAGRGPLMQMIIEAEELFNAKSCNRRDLLKLELYSMEKNTHAIVTLQFRNKHHWKNRVQIIEGDIRKLSEKVKAGQLPPPDLVVSELLGSFGDNELSPECLDSITDVLLPTTISIPQQYTSYI
;
A
#
# COMPACT_ATOMS: atom_id res chain seq x y z
N MET A 1 0.96 0.56 37.77
CA MET A 1 0.46 0.50 36.38
C MET A 1 1.11 1.51 35.44
N CYS A 2 2.18 2.22 35.84
CA CYS A 2 2.95 3.12 34.95
C CYS A 2 4.38 2.59 34.71
N GLN A 3 4.57 1.27 34.57
CA GLN A 3 5.88 0.69 34.27
C GLN A 3 5.86 -0.37 33.15
N ASP A 4 4.67 -0.78 32.69
CA ASP A 4 4.54 -1.77 31.61
C ASP A 4 4.44 -1.13 30.21
N ASP A 5 4.11 0.16 30.12
CA ASP A 5 3.99 0.87 28.83
C ASP A 5 5.34 1.28 28.22
N GLU A 6 6.41 1.44 29.02
CA GLU A 6 7.76 1.72 28.49
C GLU A 6 8.47 0.47 27.95
N GLN A 7 8.00 -0.74 28.30
CA GLN A 7 8.55 -1.99 27.77
C GLN A 7 7.91 -2.43 26.44
N LEU A 8 6.68 -1.99 26.14
CA LEU A 8 6.07 -2.26 24.82
C LEU A 8 6.62 -1.37 23.70
N ALA A 9 7.13 -0.17 24.01
CA ALA A 9 7.73 0.73 23.03
C ALA A 9 9.14 0.29 22.55
N ARG A 10 9.74 -0.74 23.17
CA ARG A 10 11.06 -1.28 22.79
C ARG A 10 10.99 -2.67 22.13
N ALA A 11 9.79 -3.16 21.84
CA ALA A 11 9.58 -4.48 21.26
C ALA A 11 9.07 -4.40 19.81
N SER A 12 9.95 -3.99 18.89
CA SER A 12 10.01 -4.45 17.48
C SER A 12 10.99 -3.60 16.67
N ASP A 13 12.30 -3.76 16.94
CA ASP A 13 13.30 -3.56 15.88
C ASP A 13 13.17 -4.73 14.90
N VAL A 14 12.09 -4.73 14.10
CA VAL A 14 12.06 -5.54 12.89
C VAL A 14 13.04 -4.86 11.94
N GLU A 15 14.28 -5.34 11.98
CA GLU A 15 15.29 -5.00 10.99
C GLU A 15 14.67 -5.22 9.60
N VAL A 16 14.49 -4.14 8.84
CA VAL A 16 13.91 -4.26 7.50
C VAL A 16 14.84 -5.12 6.67
N SER A 17 14.32 -6.27 6.24
CA SER A 17 15.08 -7.19 5.39
C SER A 17 15.33 -6.53 4.04
N ALA A 18 16.51 -5.93 3.89
CA ALA A 18 16.94 -5.31 2.64
C ALA A 18 17.33 -6.41 1.64
N LEU A 19 16.38 -6.78 0.78
CA LEU A 19 16.56 -7.81 -0.24
C LEU A 19 17.11 -7.19 -1.53
N VAL A 20 18.28 -7.66 -1.97
CA VAL A 20 18.94 -7.19 -3.19
C VAL A 20 19.37 -8.38 -4.05
N GLY A 21 19.09 -8.31 -5.35
CA GLY A 21 19.42 -9.36 -6.31
C GLY A 21 20.62 -9.06 -7.19
N TRP A 22 21.18 -10.10 -7.81
CA TRP A 22 22.20 -9.98 -8.87
C TRP A 22 21.63 -10.47 -10.20
N VAL A 23 21.79 -9.69 -11.28
CA VAL A 23 21.45 -10.13 -12.64
C VAL A 23 22.65 -10.83 -13.25
N ALA A 24 22.53 -12.14 -13.46
CA ALA A 24 23.59 -12.95 -14.05
C ALA A 24 23.73 -12.63 -15.54
N THR A 25 24.98 -12.52 -15.99
CA THR A 25 25.33 -12.20 -17.38
C THR A 25 26.34 -13.22 -17.92
N SER A 26 26.66 -13.15 -19.20
CA SER A 26 27.71 -14.00 -19.80
C SER A 26 29.09 -13.78 -19.15
N SER A 27 29.35 -12.60 -18.60
CA SER A 27 30.59 -12.26 -17.87
C SER A 27 30.75 -13.04 -16.55
N ASP A 28 29.67 -13.56 -15.98
CA ASP A 28 29.69 -14.45 -14.81
C ASP A 28 30.13 -15.88 -15.16
N GLY A 29 30.11 -16.25 -16.44
CA GLY A 29 30.25 -17.62 -16.90
C GLY A 29 28.92 -18.37 -17.01
N ILE A 30 28.98 -19.56 -17.60
CA ILE A 30 27.81 -20.42 -17.82
C ILE A 30 27.59 -21.30 -16.60
N HIS A 31 26.44 -21.13 -15.95
CA HIS A 31 26.07 -21.78 -14.68
C HIS A 31 24.83 -22.68 -14.78
N ASP A 32 24.53 -23.12 -16.00
CA ASP A 32 23.32 -23.85 -16.37
C ASP A 32 23.14 -25.17 -15.59
N THR A 33 24.24 -25.86 -15.28
CA THR A 33 24.25 -27.16 -14.57
C THR A 33 24.91 -27.13 -13.19
N ASN A 34 25.28 -25.95 -12.68
CA ASN A 34 25.84 -25.77 -11.34
C ASN A 34 25.25 -24.54 -10.63
N ILE A 35 23.96 -24.29 -10.86
CA ILE A 35 23.28 -23.09 -10.36
C ILE A 35 23.31 -23.01 -8.83
N VAL A 36 23.35 -24.14 -8.14
CA VAL A 36 23.41 -24.23 -6.66
C VAL A 36 24.69 -23.58 -6.12
N GLU A 37 25.83 -23.89 -6.76
CA GLU A 37 27.10 -23.30 -6.38
C GLU A 37 27.08 -21.80 -6.66
N TYR A 38 26.56 -21.41 -7.83
CA TYR A 38 26.43 -20.00 -8.20
C TYR A 38 25.57 -19.22 -7.20
N CYS A 39 24.37 -19.71 -6.87
CA CYS A 39 23.50 -19.12 -5.85
C CYS A 39 24.19 -19.02 -4.49
N SER A 40 24.92 -20.07 -4.08
CA SER A 40 25.62 -20.10 -2.79
C SER A 40 26.74 -19.06 -2.73
N ARG A 41 27.48 -18.86 -3.82
CA ARG A 41 28.51 -17.81 -3.93
C ARG A 41 27.90 -16.42 -3.85
N LEU A 42 26.79 -16.17 -4.54
CA LEU A 42 26.06 -14.91 -4.46
C LEU A 42 25.54 -14.65 -3.03
N GLY A 43 24.97 -15.67 -2.40
CA GLY A 43 24.48 -15.60 -1.01
C GLY A 43 25.58 -15.26 0.00
N ALA A 44 26.76 -15.87 -0.15
CA ALA A 44 27.94 -15.55 0.66
C ALA A 44 28.42 -14.09 0.50
N ARG A 45 27.92 -13.39 -0.52
CA ARG A 45 28.20 -11.97 -0.81
C ARG A 45 27.00 -11.06 -0.52
N ASN A 46 26.08 -11.50 0.33
CA ASN A 46 24.88 -10.75 0.74
C ASN A 46 23.83 -10.53 -0.35
N TYR A 47 23.94 -11.15 -1.52
CA TYR A 47 22.85 -11.13 -2.50
C TYR A 47 21.77 -12.14 -2.07
N ASN A 48 20.51 -11.70 -2.07
CA ASN A 48 19.40 -12.48 -1.53
C ASN A 48 18.71 -13.35 -2.58
N PHE A 49 18.83 -13.01 -3.86
CA PHE A 49 18.26 -13.74 -4.98
C PHE A 49 19.06 -13.39 -6.24
N MET A 50 18.78 -14.07 -7.34
CA MET A 50 19.40 -13.79 -8.62
C MET A 50 18.35 -13.75 -9.74
N ASN A 51 18.67 -13.03 -10.79
CA ASN A 51 17.95 -13.07 -12.05
C ASN A 51 18.78 -13.86 -13.07
N TYR A 52 18.22 -14.95 -13.60
CA TYR A 52 18.94 -15.90 -14.46
C TYR A 52 18.09 -16.27 -15.69
N PRO A 53 18.67 -16.40 -16.89
CA PRO A 53 17.92 -16.74 -18.09
C PRO A 53 17.26 -18.12 -17.99
N VAL A 54 15.95 -18.19 -18.22
CA VAL A 54 15.15 -19.42 -18.09
C VAL A 54 15.54 -20.48 -19.13
N GLY A 55 16.08 -20.04 -20.28
CA GLY A 55 16.65 -20.90 -21.30
C GLY A 55 18.05 -21.45 -21.00
N GLY A 56 18.71 -20.96 -19.93
CA GLY A 56 20.14 -21.15 -19.67
C GLY A 56 20.99 -20.04 -20.30
N MET A 57 22.12 -19.73 -19.67
CA MET A 57 23.06 -18.70 -20.08
C MET A 57 23.69 -18.97 -21.44
N LYS A 58 23.94 -20.24 -21.77
CA LYS A 58 24.44 -20.62 -23.10
C LYS A 58 23.47 -20.21 -24.21
N ARG A 59 22.16 -20.38 -23.96
CA ARG A 59 21.10 -19.99 -24.88
C ARG A 59 20.88 -18.48 -24.89
N SER A 60 20.90 -17.83 -23.72
CA SER A 60 20.73 -16.37 -23.61
C SER A 60 21.83 -15.59 -24.31
N SER A 61 23.07 -16.10 -24.25
CA SER A 61 24.26 -15.46 -24.84
C SER A 61 24.44 -15.81 -26.33
N TRP A 62 23.47 -16.47 -26.97
CA TRP A 62 23.56 -16.81 -28.38
C TRP A 62 23.35 -15.57 -29.26
N HIS A 63 24.13 -15.47 -30.33
CA HIS A 63 23.99 -14.41 -31.33
C HIS A 63 23.20 -14.94 -32.54
N PRO A 64 22.06 -14.32 -32.88
CA PRO A 64 21.23 -14.79 -33.98
C PRO A 64 21.89 -14.67 -35.35
N GLU A 65 21.79 -15.74 -36.14
CA GLU A 65 22.19 -15.79 -37.55
C GLU A 65 21.06 -16.38 -38.38
N LYS A 66 20.86 -15.90 -39.62
CA LYS A 66 19.69 -16.23 -40.46
C LYS A 66 19.42 -17.73 -40.67
N ASN A 67 20.47 -18.56 -40.63
CA ASN A 67 20.39 -20.01 -40.78
C ASN A 67 20.83 -20.77 -39.52
N GLY A 68 21.11 -20.04 -38.43
CA GLY A 68 21.50 -20.62 -37.15
C GLY A 68 20.27 -21.02 -36.35
N ALA A 69 20.39 -22.11 -35.59
CA ALA A 69 19.40 -22.47 -34.58
C ALA A 69 19.90 -22.03 -33.20
N PRO A 70 19.03 -21.46 -32.34
CA PRO A 70 19.42 -21.16 -30.96
C PRO A 70 19.75 -22.46 -30.21
N PRO A 71 20.67 -22.43 -29.23
CA PRO A 71 20.89 -23.55 -28.34
C PRO A 71 19.57 -24.01 -27.71
N PRO A 72 19.39 -25.31 -27.46
CA PRO A 72 18.21 -25.80 -26.75
C PRO A 72 18.15 -25.19 -25.35
N ILE A 73 16.95 -25.15 -24.77
CA ILE A 73 16.78 -24.84 -23.36
C ILE A 73 17.51 -25.93 -22.55
N ASP A 74 18.41 -25.52 -21.67
CA ASP A 74 19.26 -26.44 -20.90
C ASP A 74 19.51 -25.89 -19.49
N LEU A 75 18.44 -25.62 -18.75
CA LEU A 75 18.49 -25.24 -17.34
C LEU A 75 17.73 -26.29 -16.50
N PRO A 76 18.37 -27.40 -16.09
CA PRO A 76 17.67 -28.51 -15.45
C PRO A 76 17.06 -28.13 -14.10
N ASP A 77 15.86 -28.58 -13.79
CA ASP A 77 15.14 -28.26 -12.54
C ASP A 77 15.69 -29.03 -11.32
N LEU A 78 16.08 -30.29 -11.50
CA LEU A 78 16.51 -31.20 -10.43
C LEU A 78 17.75 -30.77 -9.65
N GLN A 79 18.50 -29.76 -10.14
CA GLN A 79 19.68 -29.28 -9.45
C GLN A 79 19.34 -28.52 -8.16
N LEU A 80 18.14 -27.96 -8.01
CA LEU A 80 17.76 -27.13 -6.87
C LEU A 80 16.34 -27.50 -6.39
N ASP A 81 16.12 -27.47 -5.07
CA ASP A 81 14.79 -27.77 -4.51
C ASP A 81 13.71 -26.81 -5.03
N VAL A 82 12.50 -27.34 -5.20
CA VAL A 82 11.33 -26.62 -5.74
C VAL A 82 11.07 -25.31 -5.00
N LYS A 83 11.19 -25.29 -3.67
CA LYS A 83 10.96 -24.06 -2.88
C LYS A 83 12.08 -23.05 -3.09
N LEU A 84 13.31 -23.51 -3.30
CA LEU A 84 14.48 -22.66 -3.48
C LEU A 84 14.45 -21.96 -4.84
N TRP A 85 14.02 -22.64 -5.92
CA TRP A 85 13.77 -21.99 -7.22
C TRP A 85 12.82 -20.80 -7.09
N GLY A 86 11.64 -21.01 -6.49
CA GLY A 86 10.64 -19.97 -6.32
C GLY A 86 11.02 -18.86 -5.32
N THR A 87 12.09 -19.04 -4.55
CA THR A 87 12.55 -18.08 -3.52
C THR A 87 13.76 -17.28 -4.00
N TYR A 88 14.74 -17.94 -4.61
CA TYR A 88 16.06 -17.38 -4.92
C TYR A 88 16.26 -17.05 -6.39
N VAL A 89 15.44 -17.61 -7.29
CA VAL A 89 15.63 -17.46 -8.73
C VAL A 89 14.46 -16.73 -9.36
N ILE A 90 14.78 -15.62 -10.01
CA ILE A 90 13.90 -14.91 -10.91
C ILE A 90 14.32 -15.30 -12.33
N GLY A 91 13.40 -15.85 -13.11
CA GLY A 91 13.68 -16.18 -14.51
C GLY A 91 13.79 -14.93 -15.37
N ARG A 92 14.56 -14.99 -16.45
CA ARG A 92 14.65 -13.95 -17.48
C ARG A 92 14.52 -14.55 -18.88
N VAL A 93 13.86 -13.86 -19.80
CA VAL A 93 13.82 -14.24 -21.22
C VAL A 93 15.21 -14.03 -21.84
N SER A 94 15.64 -14.93 -22.72
CA SER A 94 16.94 -14.85 -23.40
C SER A 94 17.16 -13.50 -24.08
N ASP A 95 18.37 -12.94 -23.91
CA ASP A 95 18.71 -11.57 -24.29
C ASP A 95 18.55 -11.27 -25.79
N TRP A 96 18.66 -12.27 -26.67
CA TRP A 96 18.54 -12.10 -28.11
C TRP A 96 17.10 -12.13 -28.65
N ILE A 97 16.12 -12.60 -27.85
CA ILE A 97 14.73 -12.74 -28.30
C ILE A 97 14.13 -11.35 -28.51
N ASP A 98 13.68 -11.07 -29.73
CA ASP A 98 13.07 -9.81 -30.12
C ASP A 98 11.92 -10.05 -31.10
N CYS A 99 10.70 -10.17 -30.55
CA CYS A 99 9.49 -10.48 -31.33
C CYS A 99 9.16 -9.39 -32.34
N ASP A 100 9.63 -8.17 -32.10
CA ASP A 100 9.32 -6.98 -32.88
C ASP A 100 10.57 -6.46 -33.61
N ALA A 101 11.57 -7.32 -33.83
CA ALA A 101 12.77 -7.02 -34.61
C ALA A 101 12.44 -6.52 -36.03
N SER A 102 13.29 -5.63 -36.54
CA SER A 102 13.16 -5.09 -37.90
C SER A 102 13.29 -6.17 -38.97
N GLU A 103 14.14 -7.16 -38.74
CA GLU A 103 14.29 -8.31 -39.62
C GLU A 103 13.17 -9.35 -39.38
N SER A 104 12.30 -9.53 -40.38
CA SER A 104 11.18 -10.48 -40.30
C SER A 104 11.59 -11.89 -39.85
N TRP A 105 12.72 -12.40 -40.32
CA TRP A 105 13.18 -13.75 -39.95
C TRP A 105 13.53 -13.86 -38.46
N LEU A 106 14.08 -12.79 -37.87
CA LEU A 106 14.42 -12.75 -36.44
C LEU A 106 13.17 -12.56 -35.59
N ALA A 107 12.24 -11.71 -36.04
CA ALA A 107 10.95 -11.53 -35.39
C ALA A 107 10.16 -12.85 -35.34
N ASP A 108 10.04 -13.54 -36.47
CA ASP A 108 9.32 -14.82 -36.57
C ASP A 108 9.98 -15.91 -35.71
N LEU A 109 11.32 -16.00 -35.73
CA LEU A 109 12.07 -16.89 -34.85
C LEU A 109 11.83 -16.55 -33.37
N SER A 110 11.88 -15.27 -33.00
CA SER A 110 11.69 -14.81 -31.62
C SER A 110 10.29 -15.10 -31.11
N CYS A 111 9.25 -14.95 -31.94
CA CYS A 111 7.88 -15.33 -31.58
C CYS A 111 7.75 -16.82 -31.24
N ILE A 112 8.44 -17.70 -31.96
CA ILE A 112 8.46 -19.13 -31.67
C ILE A 112 9.24 -19.42 -30.40
N GLU A 113 10.40 -18.79 -30.24
CA GLU A 113 11.37 -19.13 -29.20
C GLU A 113 10.98 -18.53 -27.84
N ILE A 114 10.27 -17.40 -27.80
CA ILE A 114 9.69 -16.88 -26.56
C ILE A 114 8.56 -17.78 -26.04
N GLU A 115 7.72 -18.34 -26.91
CA GLU A 115 6.68 -19.30 -26.47
C GLU A 115 7.31 -20.53 -25.82
N LYS A 116 8.46 -21.00 -26.31
CA LYS A 116 9.23 -22.10 -25.68
C LYS A 116 9.71 -21.72 -24.28
N GLU A 117 10.27 -20.54 -24.11
CA GLU A 117 10.75 -20.07 -22.79
C GLU A 117 9.62 -19.79 -21.81
N LEU A 118 8.49 -19.25 -22.26
CA LEU A 118 7.28 -19.08 -21.46
C LEU A 118 6.70 -20.43 -21.03
N ASN A 119 6.71 -21.43 -21.92
CA ASN A 119 6.31 -22.79 -21.57
C ASN A 119 7.28 -23.43 -20.56
N TYR A 120 8.59 -23.22 -20.73
CA TYR A 120 9.59 -23.74 -19.80
C TYR A 120 9.51 -23.06 -18.44
N MET A 121 9.22 -21.76 -18.39
CA MET A 121 8.92 -21.04 -17.15
C MET A 121 7.73 -21.66 -16.40
N THR A 122 6.71 -22.16 -17.11
CA THR A 122 5.57 -22.87 -16.49
C THR A 122 5.98 -24.24 -15.94
N TYR A 123 6.94 -24.91 -16.58
CA TYR A 123 7.50 -26.19 -16.11
C TYR A 123 8.38 -25.99 -14.88
N MET A 124 9.23 -24.97 -14.89
CA MET A 124 10.13 -24.63 -13.79
C MET A 124 9.31 -24.09 -12.59
N PRO A 125 9.71 -24.39 -11.35
CA PRO A 125 9.06 -23.84 -10.15
C PRO A 125 9.45 -22.37 -9.87
N LEU A 126 9.46 -21.54 -10.91
CA LEU A 126 9.71 -20.10 -10.86
C LEU A 126 8.41 -19.34 -10.60
N ARG A 127 8.50 -18.22 -9.86
CA ARG A 127 7.35 -17.34 -9.61
C ARG A 127 7.36 -16.08 -10.45
N VAL A 128 8.55 -15.67 -10.91
CA VAL A 128 8.74 -14.40 -11.60
C VAL A 128 9.55 -14.64 -12.86
N LEU A 129 9.09 -14.04 -13.96
CA LEU A 129 9.80 -13.95 -15.23
C LEU A 129 10.05 -12.47 -15.56
N THR A 130 11.27 -12.12 -15.93
CA THR A 130 11.61 -10.78 -16.40
C THR A 130 11.85 -10.78 -17.90
N LEU A 131 11.50 -9.67 -18.54
CA LEU A 131 11.83 -9.37 -19.92
C LEU A 131 12.04 -7.86 -20.06
N GLU A 132 12.77 -7.43 -21.08
CA GLU A 132 13.03 -6.02 -21.35
C GLU A 132 12.36 -5.62 -22.66
N LEU A 133 11.70 -4.45 -22.67
CA LEU A 133 11.24 -3.86 -23.93
C LEU A 133 12.44 -3.32 -24.70
N LYS A 134 12.53 -3.69 -25.98
CA LYS A 134 13.60 -3.26 -26.89
C LYS A 134 13.16 -2.18 -27.86
N HIS A 135 11.85 -1.98 -27.97
CA HIS A 135 11.21 -1.07 -28.93
C HIS A 135 10.17 -0.23 -28.22
N ARG A 136 9.88 0.94 -28.79
CA ARG A 136 8.76 1.78 -28.34
C ARG A 136 7.41 1.12 -28.59
N ASP A 137 7.33 0.30 -29.62
CA ASP A 137 6.15 -0.48 -29.97
C ASP A 137 6.52 -1.97 -29.99
N SER A 138 5.80 -2.78 -29.21
CA SER A 138 6.03 -4.23 -29.14
C SER A 138 4.72 -5.03 -29.25
N PRO A 139 3.95 -4.86 -30.35
CA PRO A 139 2.64 -5.48 -30.50
C PRO A 139 2.70 -7.01 -30.57
N LYS A 140 3.70 -7.61 -31.24
CA LYS A 140 3.80 -9.08 -31.34
C LYS A 140 4.12 -9.69 -29.98
N LEU A 141 5.05 -9.07 -29.24
CA LEU A 141 5.33 -9.47 -27.86
C LEU A 141 4.08 -9.38 -26.98
N ALA A 142 3.36 -8.26 -27.04
CA ALA A 142 2.14 -8.05 -26.25
C ALA A 142 1.06 -9.08 -26.59
N GLU A 143 0.85 -9.42 -27.85
CA GLU A 143 -0.10 -10.45 -28.28
C GLU A 143 0.25 -11.83 -27.69
N ILE A 144 1.51 -12.25 -27.81
CA ILE A 144 1.99 -13.54 -27.29
C ILE A 144 1.85 -13.60 -25.77
N LEU A 145 2.28 -12.55 -25.07
CA LEU A 145 2.17 -12.47 -23.60
C LEU A 145 0.70 -12.50 -23.17
N THR A 146 -0.17 -11.74 -23.83
CA THR A 146 -1.60 -11.70 -23.51
C THR A 146 -2.21 -13.10 -23.65
N LYS A 147 -2.01 -13.74 -24.80
CA LYS A 147 -2.48 -15.11 -25.05
C LYS A 147 -1.95 -16.09 -24.00
N TRP A 148 -0.66 -16.03 -23.69
CA TRP A 148 -0.06 -16.91 -22.69
C TRP A 148 -0.66 -16.64 -21.30
N MET A 149 -0.71 -15.39 -20.86
CA MET A 149 -1.16 -15.01 -19.52
C MET A 149 -2.61 -15.43 -19.25
N TRP A 150 -3.51 -15.27 -20.22
CA TRP A 150 -4.92 -15.67 -20.12
C TRP A 150 -5.13 -17.19 -20.16
N THR A 151 -4.18 -17.97 -20.68
CA THR A 151 -4.29 -19.43 -20.80
C THR A 151 -3.60 -20.19 -19.67
N ARG A 152 -2.90 -19.51 -18.75
CA ARG A 152 -2.22 -20.15 -17.62
C ARG A 152 -2.99 -20.00 -16.31
N ASN A 153 -3.22 -21.14 -15.66
CA ASN A 153 -3.82 -21.23 -14.33
C ASN A 153 -2.76 -21.59 -13.26
N ILE A 154 -1.63 -20.89 -13.28
CA ILE A 154 -0.55 -21.01 -12.29
C ILE A 154 -0.26 -19.64 -11.67
N THR A 155 0.39 -19.63 -10.51
CA THR A 155 0.85 -18.40 -9.86
C THR A 155 2.16 -17.95 -10.50
N TYR A 156 2.15 -16.79 -11.14
CA TYR A 156 3.32 -16.15 -11.74
C TYR A 156 3.20 -14.63 -11.68
N SER A 157 4.31 -13.96 -11.94
CA SER A 157 4.39 -12.53 -12.24
C SER A 157 5.39 -12.30 -13.38
N VAL A 158 5.02 -11.48 -14.36
CA VAL A 158 5.88 -11.04 -15.46
C VAL A 158 6.27 -9.59 -15.18
N TRP A 159 7.58 -9.34 -15.07
CA TRP A 159 8.14 -8.02 -14.86
C TRP A 159 8.74 -7.51 -16.16
N VAL A 160 8.14 -6.45 -16.68
CA VAL A 160 8.56 -5.82 -17.93
C VAL A 160 9.48 -4.67 -17.58
N PHE A 161 10.75 -4.77 -17.97
CA PHE A 161 11.75 -3.73 -17.73
C PHE A 161 11.75 -2.73 -18.88
N LEU A 162 11.78 -1.44 -18.51
CA LEU A 162 12.07 -0.35 -19.43
C LEU A 162 13.37 0.36 -18.98
N PRO A 163 14.28 0.71 -19.91
CA PRO A 163 15.41 1.55 -19.60
C PRO A 163 14.98 2.97 -19.27
N THR A 164 15.69 3.59 -18.33
CA THR A 164 15.52 5.01 -18.00
C THR A 164 16.23 5.94 -18.99
N ASP A 165 17.06 5.40 -19.88
CA ASP A 165 17.66 6.11 -21.02
C ASP A 165 16.80 5.89 -22.28
N GLU A 166 16.17 6.95 -22.76
CA GLU A 166 15.27 6.90 -23.93
C GLU A 166 16.00 6.53 -25.23
N ASN A 167 17.31 6.72 -25.30
CA ASN A 167 18.11 6.37 -26.48
C ASN A 167 18.20 4.85 -26.68
N LEU A 168 17.93 4.07 -25.62
CA LEU A 168 17.88 2.61 -25.67
C LEU A 168 16.54 2.10 -26.22
N LEU A 169 15.58 2.99 -26.46
CA LEU A 169 14.31 2.74 -27.15
C LEU A 169 14.18 3.72 -28.34
N PRO A 170 14.99 3.56 -29.40
CA PRO A 170 15.00 4.51 -30.50
C PRO A 170 13.64 4.54 -31.23
N ALA A 171 13.16 5.75 -31.53
CA ALA A 171 12.00 5.93 -32.40
C ALA A 171 12.40 5.78 -33.87
N ALA A 172 11.56 5.13 -34.69
CA ALA A 172 11.77 5.05 -36.13
C ALA A 172 11.78 6.44 -36.81
N ASP A 173 11.01 7.40 -36.26
CA ASP A 173 11.07 8.83 -36.61
C ASP A 173 10.98 9.69 -35.33
N CYS A 174 12.12 10.10 -34.80
CA CYS A 174 12.23 10.93 -33.59
C CYS A 174 11.51 12.29 -33.71
N ARG A 175 11.14 12.74 -34.92
CA ARG A 175 10.38 14.00 -35.09
C ARG A 175 8.87 13.83 -34.92
N GLN A 176 8.37 12.60 -34.93
CA GLN A 176 6.93 12.30 -34.82
C GLN A 176 6.55 11.62 -33.51
N ASP A 177 7.43 10.79 -32.94
CA ASP A 177 7.15 10.09 -31.69
C ASP A 177 7.69 10.86 -30.46
N GLY A 178 6.81 11.65 -29.85
CA GLY A 178 7.10 12.41 -28.62
C GLY A 178 6.75 11.67 -27.32
N ARG A 179 6.58 10.35 -27.34
CA ARG A 179 6.28 9.57 -26.13
C ARG A 179 7.50 9.53 -25.20
N ASP A 180 7.26 9.68 -23.91
CA ASP A 180 8.23 9.33 -22.87
C ASP A 180 8.14 7.84 -22.52
N ILE A 181 9.04 7.36 -21.65
CA ILE A 181 9.14 5.94 -21.31
C ILE A 181 7.93 5.49 -20.49
N TRP A 182 7.38 6.37 -19.63
CA TRP A 182 6.10 6.10 -18.97
C TRP A 182 4.97 5.84 -19.99
N ARG A 183 4.89 6.63 -21.07
CA ARG A 183 3.86 6.44 -22.09
C ARG A 183 4.06 5.15 -22.89
N ILE A 184 5.30 4.77 -23.17
CA ILE A 184 5.62 3.47 -23.79
C ILE A 184 5.11 2.32 -22.92
N TRP A 185 5.36 2.36 -21.61
CA TRP A 185 4.79 1.39 -20.67
C TRP A 185 3.26 1.40 -20.68
N ALA A 186 2.63 2.58 -20.62
CA ALA A 186 1.18 2.72 -20.61
C ALA A 186 0.51 2.12 -21.87
N ASP A 187 1.12 2.33 -23.04
CA ASP A 187 0.66 1.75 -24.29
C ASP A 187 0.86 0.22 -24.29
N PHE A 188 2.02 -0.27 -23.85
CA PHE A 188 2.31 -1.72 -23.77
C PHE A 188 1.38 -2.46 -22.81
N ARG A 189 1.15 -1.95 -21.59
CA ARG A 189 0.19 -2.56 -20.65
C ARG A 189 -1.23 -2.55 -21.18
N SER A 190 -1.60 -1.54 -21.98
CA SER A 190 -2.90 -1.46 -22.64
C SER A 190 -3.04 -2.50 -23.75
N LEU A 191 -1.99 -2.73 -24.55
CA LEU A 191 -1.93 -3.84 -25.51
C LEU A 191 -2.05 -5.20 -24.80
N CYS A 192 -1.52 -5.29 -23.57
CA CYS A 192 -1.67 -6.45 -22.70
C CYS A 192 -3.01 -6.50 -21.95
N THR A 193 -4.04 -5.78 -22.41
CA THR A 193 -5.41 -5.74 -21.84
C THR A 193 -5.50 -5.24 -20.40
N ASN A 194 -4.50 -4.48 -19.92
CA ASN A 194 -4.37 -4.08 -18.52
C ASN A 194 -4.55 -5.27 -17.55
N TYR A 195 -3.81 -6.34 -17.84
CA TYR A 195 -3.84 -7.56 -17.04
C TYR A 195 -3.54 -7.27 -15.55
N PRO A 196 -4.07 -8.05 -14.59
CA PRO A 196 -3.96 -7.73 -13.16
C PRO A 196 -2.52 -7.46 -12.72
N MET A 197 -2.34 -6.39 -11.94
CA MET A 197 -1.03 -5.88 -11.48
C MET A 197 -0.17 -6.91 -10.74
N GLN A 198 -0.79 -7.90 -10.09
CA GLN A 198 -0.05 -8.97 -9.42
C GLN A 198 0.67 -9.89 -10.42
N LYS A 199 0.17 -9.95 -11.67
CA LYS A 199 0.68 -10.83 -12.74
C LYS A 199 1.46 -10.08 -13.81
N LEU A 200 1.11 -8.83 -14.12
CA LEU A 200 1.85 -7.98 -15.06
C LEU A 200 2.30 -6.72 -14.32
N ALA A 201 3.60 -6.60 -14.12
CA ALA A 201 4.22 -5.51 -13.37
C ALA A 201 5.36 -4.89 -14.16
N VAL A 202 5.78 -3.68 -13.76
CA VAL A 202 6.85 -2.95 -14.43
C VAL A 202 8.10 -2.86 -13.57
N GLY A 203 9.26 -2.94 -14.20
CA GLY A 203 10.55 -2.64 -13.61
C GLY A 203 11.25 -1.51 -14.37
N LEU A 204 12.07 -0.74 -13.67
CA LEU A 204 12.90 0.30 -14.31
C LEU A 204 14.36 -0.14 -14.32
N ARG A 205 14.99 -0.18 -15.50
CA ARG A 205 16.44 -0.28 -15.61
C ARG A 205 17.03 1.11 -15.46
N LEU A 206 17.66 1.36 -14.32
CA LEU A 206 18.41 2.59 -14.09
C LEU A 206 19.69 2.52 -14.93
N CYS A 207 19.80 3.45 -15.87
CA CYS A 207 20.91 3.58 -16.80
C CYS A 207 21.81 4.78 -16.40
N PRO A 208 23.07 4.87 -16.89
CA PRO A 208 23.95 6.02 -16.61
C PRO A 208 23.34 7.37 -16.98
N ASN A 209 22.63 7.43 -18.11
CA ASN A 209 21.86 8.60 -18.50
C ASN A 209 20.40 8.40 -18.08
N LEU A 210 19.76 9.49 -17.68
CA LEU A 210 18.35 9.53 -17.35
C LEU A 210 17.64 10.42 -18.38
N ALA A 211 16.54 9.93 -18.96
CA ALA A 211 15.64 10.75 -19.76
C ALA A 211 15.04 11.88 -18.93
N ASP A 212 14.62 12.96 -19.58
CA ASP A 212 14.13 14.19 -18.92
C ASP A 212 13.01 13.91 -17.90
N GLU A 213 12.14 12.94 -18.16
CA GLU A 213 11.05 12.59 -17.24
C GLU A 213 11.55 12.09 -15.87
N PHE A 214 12.72 11.48 -15.81
CA PHE A 214 13.34 10.97 -14.59
C PHE A 214 14.15 12.04 -13.84
N LEU A 215 14.30 13.23 -14.42
CA LEU A 215 14.91 14.40 -13.79
C LEU A 215 13.88 15.33 -13.16
N GLU A 216 12.60 15.21 -13.54
CA GLU A 216 11.50 16.05 -13.06
C GLU A 216 10.56 15.27 -12.11
N PRO A 217 10.49 15.60 -10.81
CA PRO A 217 9.63 14.92 -9.84
C PRO A 217 8.18 14.81 -10.25
N ARG A 218 7.61 15.85 -10.88
CA ARG A 218 6.23 15.81 -11.36
C ARG A 218 5.98 14.70 -12.37
N LEU A 219 7.00 14.35 -13.16
CA LEU A 219 6.90 13.36 -14.23
C LEU A 219 7.19 11.95 -13.72
N TYR A 220 8.30 11.71 -13.02
CA TYR A 220 8.57 10.35 -12.54
C TYR A 220 7.62 9.90 -11.42
N LYS A 221 6.97 10.81 -10.69
CA LYS A 221 5.94 10.41 -9.71
C LYS A 221 4.72 9.74 -10.34
N ARG A 222 4.54 9.78 -11.67
CA ARG A 222 3.54 8.96 -12.38
C ARG A 222 3.73 7.46 -12.12
N TRP A 223 4.96 7.02 -11.88
CA TRP A 223 5.29 5.62 -11.59
C TRP A 223 4.75 5.13 -10.24
N HIS A 224 4.32 6.02 -9.33
CA HIS A 224 3.61 5.63 -8.10
C HIS A 224 2.23 5.01 -8.37
N ALA A 225 1.60 5.36 -9.48
CA ALA A 225 0.31 4.82 -9.89
C ALA A 225 0.44 3.59 -10.82
N GLU A 226 1.66 3.13 -11.05
CA GLU A 226 1.95 1.96 -11.89
C GLU A 226 2.45 0.80 -11.00
N PRO A 227 2.30 -0.46 -11.42
CA PRO A 227 2.72 -1.62 -10.63
C PRO A 227 4.25 -1.80 -10.65
N LEU A 228 4.99 -0.82 -10.13
CA LEU A 228 6.44 -0.77 -10.12
C LEU A 228 7.01 -1.72 -9.06
N CYS A 229 7.51 -2.88 -9.51
CA CYS A 229 7.92 -3.96 -8.63
C CYS A 229 9.44 -4.08 -8.43
N SER A 230 10.26 -3.45 -9.28
CA SER A 230 11.71 -3.68 -9.26
C SER A 230 12.52 -2.56 -9.93
N PHE A 231 13.76 -2.42 -9.49
CA PHE A 231 14.78 -1.57 -10.08
C PHE A 231 15.96 -2.42 -10.52
N CYS A 232 16.36 -2.35 -11.78
CA CYS A 232 17.57 -2.97 -12.30
C CYS A 232 18.67 -1.90 -12.42
N ILE A 233 19.64 -1.91 -11.50
CA ILE A 233 20.60 -0.83 -11.30
C ILE A 233 21.91 -1.19 -11.99
N GLU A 234 22.28 -0.43 -13.02
CA GLU A 234 23.53 -0.66 -13.73
C GLU A 234 24.77 -0.37 -12.87
N THR A 235 25.77 -1.25 -12.94
CA THR A 235 27.06 -1.10 -12.24
C THR A 235 27.80 0.17 -12.64
N SER A 236 27.58 0.66 -13.86
CA SER A 236 28.15 1.88 -14.42
C SER A 236 27.64 3.17 -13.77
N ILE A 237 26.54 3.14 -13.02
CA ILE A 237 26.00 4.29 -12.28
C ILE A 237 26.80 4.55 -11.00
N PHE A 238 27.34 3.50 -10.39
CA PHE A 238 27.99 3.62 -9.09
C PHE A 238 29.27 4.44 -9.20
N THR A 239 29.39 5.45 -8.35
CA THR A 239 30.57 6.32 -8.26
C THR A 239 31.38 5.98 -7.03
N SER A 240 32.71 5.99 -7.15
CA SER A 240 33.61 5.80 -6.01
C SER A 240 34.64 6.91 -5.93
N SER A 241 34.82 7.47 -4.73
CA SER A 241 35.87 8.45 -4.44
C SER A 241 37.22 7.74 -4.27
N GLY A 242 37.79 7.23 -5.36
CA GLY A 242 39.05 6.45 -5.37
C GLY A 242 38.87 4.95 -5.14
N ARG A 243 39.95 4.14 -5.21
CA ARG A 243 39.86 2.65 -5.20
C ARG A 243 39.28 2.04 -3.92
N TYR A 244 39.36 2.76 -2.80
CA TYR A 244 38.81 2.36 -1.49
C TYR A 244 37.74 3.35 -1.00
N GLY A 245 37.23 4.20 -1.89
CA GLY A 245 36.22 5.19 -1.58
C GLY A 245 34.88 4.56 -1.23
N LYS A 246 34.03 5.32 -0.54
CA LYS A 246 32.65 4.90 -0.30
C LYS A 246 31.92 4.88 -1.66
N CYS A 247 31.34 3.72 -2.00
CA CYS A 247 30.48 3.58 -3.16
C CYS A 247 29.21 4.42 -2.97
N THR A 248 28.84 5.20 -3.98
CA THR A 248 27.73 6.16 -3.95
C THR A 248 26.96 6.15 -5.27
N LEU A 249 25.78 6.78 -5.29
CA LEU A 249 25.03 7.06 -6.52
C LEU A 249 25.09 8.57 -6.81
N PRO A 250 25.05 8.97 -8.09
CA PRO A 250 24.83 10.37 -8.45
C PRO A 250 23.56 10.92 -7.81
N PRO A 251 23.50 12.23 -7.47
CA PRO A 251 22.35 12.81 -6.77
C PRO A 251 21.01 12.58 -7.48
N ALA A 252 20.99 12.62 -8.82
CA ALA A 252 19.78 12.37 -9.61
C ALA A 252 19.26 10.94 -9.44
N HIS A 253 20.14 9.93 -9.53
CA HIS A 253 19.81 8.52 -9.34
C HIS A 253 19.42 8.21 -7.89
N TYR A 254 20.12 8.78 -6.91
CA TYR A 254 19.74 8.64 -5.50
C TYR A 254 18.33 9.14 -5.27
N ARG A 255 18.01 10.37 -5.71
CA ARG A 255 16.67 10.95 -5.54
C ARG A 255 15.60 10.11 -6.23
N LEU A 256 15.83 9.73 -7.49
CA LEU A 256 14.88 8.90 -8.25
C LEU A 256 14.60 7.57 -7.54
N LEU A 257 15.64 6.86 -7.11
CA LEU A 257 15.50 5.58 -6.43
C LEU A 257 14.80 5.74 -5.08
N MET A 258 15.16 6.74 -4.28
CA MET A 258 14.57 6.96 -2.95
C MET A 258 13.12 7.44 -3.01
N ASP A 259 12.74 8.20 -4.03
CA ASP A 259 11.36 8.61 -4.23
C ASP A 259 10.51 7.44 -4.73
N LEU A 260 10.97 6.68 -5.73
CA LEU A 260 10.17 5.57 -6.29
C LEU A 260 10.21 4.27 -5.46
N PHE A 261 11.13 4.16 -4.51
CA PHE A 261 11.15 3.04 -3.56
C PHE A 261 10.14 3.27 -2.44
N VAL A 262 8.89 2.85 -2.70
CA VAL A 262 7.72 3.06 -1.82
C VAL A 262 7.33 1.82 -1.03
N SER A 263 7.90 0.65 -1.32
CA SER A 263 7.60 -0.56 -0.56
C SER A 263 8.78 -1.51 -0.46
N VAL A 264 8.93 -2.15 0.70
CA VAL A 264 9.96 -3.19 0.92
C VAL A 264 9.70 -4.47 0.12
N ILE A 265 8.54 -4.59 -0.55
CA ILE A 265 8.27 -5.67 -1.50
C ILE A 265 8.96 -5.44 -2.84
N GLN A 266 9.36 -4.21 -3.16
CA GLN A 266 10.12 -3.94 -4.36
C GLN A 266 11.47 -4.67 -4.29
N ARG A 267 11.96 -5.13 -5.44
CA ARG A 267 13.14 -6.01 -5.52
C ARG A 267 14.25 -5.35 -6.33
N PRO A 268 15.10 -4.50 -5.73
CA PRO A 268 16.27 -3.97 -6.42
C PRO A 268 17.22 -5.08 -6.84
N MET A 269 17.77 -4.97 -8.05
CA MET A 269 18.74 -5.90 -8.64
C MET A 269 19.91 -5.11 -9.19
N ILE A 270 21.12 -5.63 -9.08
CA ILE A 270 22.32 -5.03 -9.67
C ILE A 270 22.65 -5.76 -10.97
N TYR A 271 22.91 -4.99 -12.03
CA TYR A 271 23.15 -5.49 -13.39
C TYR A 271 24.42 -4.91 -13.97
N CYS A 272 25.24 -5.73 -14.59
CA CYS A 272 26.43 -5.29 -15.33
C CYS A 272 26.16 -5.35 -16.83
N SER A 273 26.09 -4.18 -17.48
CA SER A 273 25.97 -4.08 -18.93
C SER A 273 27.28 -4.34 -19.68
N SER A 274 28.42 -4.25 -19.00
CA SER A 274 29.75 -4.55 -19.57
C SER A 274 29.97 -6.05 -19.74
N SER A 275 30.70 -6.44 -20.78
CA SER A 275 31.22 -7.79 -20.99
C SER A 275 32.35 -8.15 -20.02
N GLU A 276 32.90 -7.17 -19.31
CA GLU A 276 33.97 -7.39 -18.33
C GLU A 276 33.42 -7.95 -17.02
N GLN A 277 34.14 -8.93 -16.48
CA GLN A 277 33.80 -9.50 -15.18
C GLN A 277 33.98 -8.45 -14.09
N VAL A 278 32.91 -8.19 -13.34
CA VAL A 278 32.96 -7.30 -12.18
C VAL A 278 33.75 -7.97 -11.05
N ASP A 279 34.79 -7.30 -10.55
CA ASP A 279 35.56 -7.77 -9.41
C ASP A 279 34.66 -8.00 -8.18
N GLU A 280 34.90 -9.08 -7.47
CA GLU A 280 34.15 -9.49 -6.29
C GLU A 280 34.15 -8.42 -5.19
N HIS A 281 35.19 -7.61 -5.08
CA HIS A 281 35.25 -6.47 -4.17
C HIS A 281 34.17 -5.44 -4.49
N PHE A 282 33.99 -5.08 -5.77
CA PHE A 282 32.97 -4.13 -6.20
C PHE A 282 31.57 -4.68 -6.03
N ARG A 283 31.35 -5.97 -6.33
CA ARG A 283 30.06 -6.64 -6.08
C ARG A 283 29.61 -6.50 -4.64
N LEU A 284 30.52 -6.66 -3.68
CA LEU A 284 30.23 -6.49 -2.26
C LEU A 284 29.92 -5.02 -1.91
N GLN A 285 30.63 -4.06 -2.52
CA GLN A 285 30.35 -2.64 -2.31
C GLN A 285 28.97 -2.23 -2.82
N TYR A 286 28.59 -2.67 -4.03
CA TYR A 286 27.30 -2.32 -4.64
C TYR A 286 26.13 -2.82 -3.81
N VAL A 287 26.13 -4.09 -3.41
CA VAL A 287 25.03 -4.66 -2.61
C VAL A 287 24.92 -4.00 -1.24
N ASN A 288 26.04 -3.73 -0.57
CA ASN A 288 26.04 -3.08 0.73
C ASN A 288 25.52 -1.64 0.63
N MET A 289 25.86 -0.92 -0.44
CA MET A 289 25.38 0.44 -0.70
C MET A 289 23.86 0.46 -0.89
N ILE A 290 23.30 -0.41 -1.74
CA ILE A 290 21.84 -0.49 -1.96
C ILE A 290 21.12 -0.91 -0.68
N LYS A 291 21.65 -1.88 0.07
CA LYS A 291 21.06 -2.28 1.36
C LYS A 291 21.06 -1.13 2.37
N GLN A 292 22.14 -0.36 2.44
CA GLN A 292 22.22 0.83 3.28
C GLN A 292 21.14 1.85 2.91
N LEU A 293 20.90 2.09 1.62
CA LEU A 293 19.85 3.00 1.17
C LEU A 293 18.45 2.53 1.57
N ILE A 294 18.16 1.23 1.43
CA ILE A 294 16.86 0.66 1.85
C ILE A 294 16.66 0.82 3.35
N GLN A 295 17.71 0.59 4.15
CA GLN A 295 17.67 0.77 5.60
C GLN A 295 17.47 2.23 5.99
N GLU A 296 18.17 3.16 5.34
CA GLU A 296 18.02 4.60 5.54
C GLU A 296 16.57 5.05 5.26
N LYS A 297 16.02 4.64 4.12
CA LYS A 297 14.64 4.90 3.71
C LYS A 297 13.62 4.35 4.72
N ALA A 298 13.86 3.15 5.24
CA ALA A 298 13.01 2.53 6.25
C ALA A 298 13.01 3.30 7.57
N ILE A 299 14.18 3.72 8.06
CA ILE A 299 14.31 4.52 9.29
C ILE A 299 13.57 5.85 9.13
N GLN A 300 13.83 6.57 8.03
CA GLN A 300 13.17 7.84 7.72
C GLN A 300 11.64 7.69 7.65
N SER A 301 11.16 6.62 7.00
CA SER A 301 9.72 6.36 6.88
C SER A 301 9.06 6.04 8.22
N LYS A 302 9.75 5.27 9.09
CA LYS A 302 9.28 4.97 10.44
C LYS A 302 9.14 6.25 11.26
N GLU A 303 10.12 7.14 11.20
CA GLU A 303 10.09 8.44 11.89
C GLU A 303 8.99 9.36 11.34
N ALA A 304 8.85 9.45 10.01
CA ALA A 304 7.86 10.29 9.35
C ALA A 304 6.40 9.82 9.59
N ALA A 305 6.17 8.51 9.70
CA ALA A 305 4.85 7.94 10.00
C ALA A 305 4.29 8.44 11.36
N PHE A 306 5.15 8.72 12.34
CA PHE A 306 4.73 9.29 13.63
C PHE A 306 4.35 10.77 13.55
N VAL A 307 4.90 11.50 12.58
CA VAL A 307 4.74 12.96 12.46
C VAL A 307 3.64 13.33 11.45
N GLY A 308 3.21 12.39 10.59
CA GLY A 308 2.02 12.49 9.76
C GLY A 308 2.11 13.51 8.61
N LYS A 309 3.30 13.74 8.05
CA LYS A 309 3.55 14.88 7.13
C LYS A 309 4.37 14.61 5.88
N ASP A 310 4.69 13.36 5.55
CA ASP A 310 5.58 13.09 4.41
C ASP A 310 4.96 12.13 3.40
N ASP A 311 4.94 12.54 2.12
CA ASP A 311 4.49 11.73 0.98
C ASP A 311 5.48 10.59 0.66
N ASN A 312 6.64 10.56 1.34
CA ASN A 312 7.74 9.66 1.04
C ASN A 312 7.88 8.51 2.06
N VAL A 313 6.78 8.12 2.71
CA VAL A 313 6.71 7.01 3.68
C VAL A 313 6.51 5.69 2.95
N LEU A 314 7.28 4.66 3.33
CA LEU A 314 7.05 3.30 2.82
C LEU A 314 5.63 2.83 3.20
N LEU A 315 4.95 2.19 2.25
CA LEU A 315 3.58 1.68 2.40
C LEU A 315 3.43 0.77 3.63
N GLU A 316 4.49 0.05 4.02
CA GLU A 316 4.49 -0.79 5.22
C GLU A 316 4.32 -0.04 6.55
N TYR A 317 4.65 1.24 6.59
CA TYR A 317 4.53 2.07 7.78
C TYR A 317 3.24 2.89 7.81
N LEU A 318 2.40 2.77 6.77
CA LEU A 318 1.08 3.37 6.73
C LEU A 318 0.09 2.51 7.55
N GLY A 319 0.20 2.53 8.88
CA GLY A 319 -0.78 2.02 9.87
C GLY A 319 -1.23 0.54 9.75
N HIS A 320 -1.89 0.20 8.65
CA HIS A 320 -2.45 -1.10 8.33
C HIS A 320 -2.03 -1.56 6.93
N ARG A 321 -0.89 -2.25 6.84
CA ARG A 321 -0.30 -2.73 5.59
C ARG A 321 -1.26 -3.61 4.77
N GLU A 322 -2.06 -4.42 5.46
CA GLU A 322 -3.04 -5.32 4.87
C GLU A 322 -4.16 -4.62 4.10
N TYR A 323 -4.32 -3.31 4.29
CA TYR A 323 -5.36 -2.52 3.62
C TYR A 323 -4.83 -1.65 2.48
N VAL A 324 -3.51 -1.59 2.26
CA VAL A 324 -2.93 -0.88 1.13
C VAL A 324 -3.47 -1.46 -0.18
N ASP A 325 -4.06 -0.60 -1.02
CA ASP A 325 -4.72 -0.92 -2.29
C ASP A 325 -5.74 -2.07 -2.22
N THR A 326 -6.32 -2.30 -1.04
CA THR A 326 -7.33 -3.34 -0.82
C THR A 326 -8.71 -2.72 -0.81
N LEU A 327 -9.50 -3.00 -1.86
CA LEU A 327 -10.86 -2.50 -1.97
C LEU A 327 -11.76 -3.11 -0.88
N GLN A 328 -12.47 -2.25 -0.17
CA GLN A 328 -13.47 -2.61 0.83
C GLN A 328 -14.80 -1.96 0.49
N MET A 329 -15.90 -2.62 0.85
CA MET A 329 -17.21 -1.99 0.78
C MET A 329 -17.36 -1.03 1.96
N PRO A 330 -17.80 0.21 1.76
CA PRO A 330 -18.18 1.09 2.85
C PRO A 330 -19.23 0.41 3.74
N LEU A 331 -19.10 0.57 5.06
CA LEU A 331 -20.08 0.06 6.00
C LEU A 331 -21.43 0.76 5.79
N GLN A 332 -22.51 0.07 6.14
CA GLN A 332 -23.88 0.59 6.07
C GLN A 332 -24.61 0.36 7.39
N PRO A 333 -24.21 1.02 8.50
CA PRO A 333 -24.74 0.70 9.83
C PRO A 333 -26.23 0.95 9.96
N LEU A 334 -26.85 1.79 9.12
CA LEU A 334 -28.29 1.98 9.08
C LEU A 334 -29.03 0.74 8.53
N ALA A 335 -28.52 0.16 7.44
CA ALA A 335 -29.12 -1.00 6.80
C ALA A 335 -28.79 -2.31 7.54
N ASP A 336 -27.52 -2.47 7.92
CA ASP A 336 -27.00 -3.71 8.48
C ASP A 336 -26.72 -3.58 9.98
N ASN A 337 -26.79 -4.69 10.71
CA ASN A 337 -26.38 -4.72 12.11
C ASN A 337 -24.91 -5.13 12.17
N LEU A 338 -24.06 -4.20 12.60
CA LEU A 338 -22.62 -4.46 12.79
C LEU A 338 -22.37 -5.54 13.85
N ASP A 339 -21.34 -6.35 13.63
CA ASP A 339 -20.87 -7.32 14.61
C ASP A 339 -20.02 -6.68 15.72
N SER A 340 -19.78 -7.43 16.79
CA SER A 340 -19.02 -6.95 17.95
C SER A 340 -17.54 -6.66 17.62
N GLY A 341 -16.95 -7.34 16.63
CA GLY A 341 -15.57 -7.12 16.22
C GLY A 341 -15.39 -5.76 15.54
N THR A 342 -16.34 -5.39 14.69
CA THR A 342 -16.40 -4.07 14.04
C THR A 342 -16.45 -2.95 15.07
N TYR A 343 -17.31 -3.06 16.09
CA TYR A 343 -17.33 -2.09 17.19
C TYR A 343 -16.02 -2.07 17.99
N ALA A 344 -15.34 -3.20 18.16
CA ALA A 344 -14.06 -3.25 18.86
C ALA A 344 -12.98 -2.45 18.12
N ILE A 345 -12.90 -2.61 16.80
CA ILE A 345 -11.99 -1.82 15.96
C ILE A 345 -12.32 -0.33 16.06
N PHE A 346 -13.61 0.05 16.03
CA PHE A 346 -14.02 1.45 16.19
C PHE A 346 -13.58 2.06 17.53
N GLU A 347 -13.53 1.24 18.58
CA GLU A 347 -13.21 1.64 19.94
C GLU A 347 -11.70 1.82 20.20
N GLU A 348 -10.85 1.31 19.30
CA GLU A 348 -9.39 1.49 19.36
C GLU A 348 -8.95 2.92 18.97
N ASP A 349 -9.80 3.67 18.25
CA ASP A 349 -9.53 5.05 17.85
C ASP A 349 -9.70 6.04 19.02
N SER A 350 -8.63 6.18 19.82
CA SER A 350 -8.59 7.12 20.94
C SER A 350 -8.75 8.59 20.53
N VAL A 351 -8.32 8.99 19.34
CA VAL A 351 -8.37 10.38 18.88
C VAL A 351 -9.82 10.79 18.68
N LYS A 352 -10.61 9.95 18.00
CA LYS A 352 -12.06 10.15 17.82
C LYS A 352 -12.75 10.41 19.16
N TYR A 353 -12.61 9.50 20.14
CA TYR A 353 -13.31 9.65 21.41
C TYR A 353 -12.81 10.82 22.25
N ASN A 354 -11.52 11.17 22.18
CA ASN A 354 -10.98 12.36 22.84
C ASN A 354 -11.57 13.66 22.28
N LEU A 355 -11.68 13.77 20.96
CA LEU A 355 -12.30 14.94 20.31
C LEU A 355 -13.80 15.05 20.64
N TYR A 356 -14.53 13.93 20.65
CA TYR A 356 -15.92 13.92 21.13
C TYR A 356 -16.04 14.34 22.59
N ARG A 357 -15.12 13.88 23.46
CA ARG A 357 -15.08 14.28 24.88
C ARG A 357 -14.89 15.78 25.03
N GLU A 358 -13.97 16.38 24.30
CA GLU A 358 -13.74 17.83 24.31
C GLU A 358 -14.97 18.61 23.82
N ALA A 359 -15.56 18.19 22.69
CA ALA A 359 -16.76 18.82 22.14
C ALA A 359 -17.94 18.77 23.12
N VAL A 360 -18.17 17.63 23.77
CA VAL A 360 -19.21 17.48 24.79
C VAL A 360 -18.92 18.36 26.01
N CYS A 361 -17.67 18.44 26.48
CA CYS A 361 -17.30 19.31 27.60
C CYS A 361 -17.62 20.78 27.30
N HIS A 362 -17.31 21.25 26.10
CA HIS A 362 -17.64 22.62 25.68
C HIS A 362 -19.15 22.84 25.53
N ALA A 363 -19.88 21.89 24.94
CA ALA A 363 -21.33 21.98 24.82
C ALA A 363 -22.02 22.04 26.19
N ILE A 364 -21.57 21.26 27.17
CA ILE A 364 -22.09 21.32 28.55
C ILE A 364 -21.86 22.71 29.15
N GLN A 365 -20.66 23.30 28.98
CA GLN A 365 -20.35 24.63 29.50
C GLN A 365 -21.27 25.71 28.92
N ASP A 366 -21.63 25.60 27.64
CA ASP A 366 -22.51 26.58 27.00
C ASP A 366 -23.98 26.34 27.35
N LEU A 367 -24.43 25.08 27.40
CA LEU A 367 -25.80 24.75 27.81
C LEU A 367 -26.07 25.19 29.25
N VAL A 368 -25.12 25.07 30.17
CA VAL A 368 -25.29 25.56 31.55
C VAL A 368 -25.53 27.08 31.62
N LYS A 369 -25.06 27.87 30.64
CA LYS A 369 -25.30 29.33 30.58
C LYS A 369 -26.66 29.67 29.99
N ILE A 370 -27.20 28.79 29.14
CA ILE A 370 -28.42 29.02 28.36
C ILE A 370 -29.65 28.42 29.07
N THR A 371 -29.45 27.32 29.81
CA THR A 371 -30.48 26.61 30.53
C THR A 371 -30.64 27.18 31.93
N ASP A 372 -31.89 27.32 32.40
CA ASP A 372 -32.19 27.76 33.76
C ASP A 372 -31.55 26.83 34.80
N GLU A 373 -31.10 27.38 35.94
CA GLU A 373 -30.40 26.60 36.97
C GLU A 373 -31.26 25.49 37.57
N GLU A 374 -32.59 25.64 37.52
CA GLU A 374 -33.57 24.68 38.05
C GLU A 374 -33.88 23.51 37.10
N ARG A 375 -33.49 23.57 35.82
CA ARG A 375 -33.81 22.53 34.80
C ARG A 375 -32.60 21.63 34.53
N ASN A 376 -32.84 20.31 34.50
CA ASN A 376 -31.83 19.34 34.05
C ASN A 376 -31.61 19.46 32.53
N ILE A 377 -30.35 19.35 32.11
CA ILE A 377 -29.96 19.31 30.70
C ILE A 377 -30.22 17.90 30.15
N VAL A 378 -31.01 17.81 29.09
CA VAL A 378 -31.39 16.56 28.44
C VAL A 378 -30.42 16.23 27.31
N VAL A 379 -29.75 15.08 27.38
CA VAL A 379 -28.75 14.63 26.40
C VAL A 379 -29.18 13.33 25.73
N TYR A 380 -29.18 13.33 24.40
CA TYR A 380 -29.41 12.14 23.57
C TYR A 380 -28.13 11.71 22.87
N LEU A 381 -27.77 10.44 23.01
CA LEU A 381 -26.83 9.75 22.14
C LEU A 381 -27.60 8.92 21.12
N LEU A 382 -27.46 9.26 19.83
CA LEU A 382 -28.15 8.64 18.72
C LEU A 382 -27.19 7.73 17.94
N GLY A 383 -27.45 6.43 17.94
CA GLY A 383 -26.50 5.44 17.41
C GLY A 383 -25.41 5.12 18.43
N ALA A 384 -25.83 4.60 19.60
CA ALA A 384 -24.92 4.44 20.73
C ALA A 384 -23.88 3.32 20.58
N GLY A 385 -24.08 2.37 19.65
CA GLY A 385 -23.25 1.18 19.50
C GLY A 385 -23.11 0.43 20.82
N ARG A 386 -21.87 0.13 21.23
CA ARG A 386 -21.60 -0.48 22.54
C ARG A 386 -21.46 0.53 23.69
N GLY A 387 -21.69 1.82 23.44
CA GLY A 387 -21.75 2.88 24.45
C GLY A 387 -20.46 3.61 24.89
N PRO A 388 -19.33 3.60 24.15
CA PRO A 388 -18.15 4.38 24.57
C PRO A 388 -18.45 5.89 24.66
N LEU A 389 -19.22 6.45 23.72
CA LEU A 389 -19.60 7.87 23.75
C LEU A 389 -20.48 8.22 24.96
N MET A 390 -21.41 7.34 25.36
CA MET A 390 -22.24 7.58 26.55
C MET A 390 -21.37 7.60 27.82
N GLN A 391 -20.38 6.72 27.90
CA GLN A 391 -19.40 6.73 28.97
C GLN A 391 -18.65 8.08 29.01
N MET A 392 -18.20 8.59 27.85
CA MET A 392 -17.54 9.90 27.76
C MET A 392 -18.45 11.06 28.20
N ILE A 393 -19.75 11.02 27.85
CA ILE A 393 -20.74 12.04 28.26
C ILE A 393 -20.88 12.08 29.79
N ILE A 394 -20.97 10.92 30.43
CA ILE A 394 -21.03 10.81 31.91
C ILE A 394 -19.74 11.38 32.53
N GLU A 395 -18.57 11.03 31.99
CA GLU A 395 -17.28 11.54 32.48
C GLU A 395 -17.15 13.07 32.27
N ALA A 396 -17.67 13.61 31.17
CA ALA A 396 -17.65 15.05 30.90
C ALA A 396 -18.46 15.84 31.96
N GLU A 397 -19.59 15.29 32.39
CA GLU A 397 -20.38 15.85 33.50
C GLU A 397 -19.61 15.80 34.83
N GLU A 398 -18.98 14.67 35.16
CA GLU A 398 -18.17 14.53 36.37
C GLU A 398 -17.01 15.54 36.38
N LEU A 399 -16.33 15.71 35.24
CA LEU A 399 -15.27 16.70 35.05
C LEU A 399 -15.79 18.13 35.20
N PHE A 400 -16.97 18.43 34.66
CA PHE A 400 -17.59 19.75 34.81
C PHE A 400 -17.88 20.06 36.28
N ASN A 401 -18.47 19.10 37.01
CA ASN A 401 -18.79 19.22 38.42
C ASN A 401 -17.54 19.35 39.30
N ALA A 402 -16.46 18.64 38.98
CA ALA A 402 -15.20 18.74 39.69
C ALA A 402 -14.53 20.12 39.52
N LYS A 403 -14.71 20.77 38.37
CA LYS A 403 -14.14 22.11 38.09
C LYS A 403 -15.03 23.26 38.59
N SER A 404 -16.35 23.07 38.60
CA SER A 404 -17.32 24.14 38.88
C SER A 404 -17.77 24.13 40.34
N CYS A 405 -16.85 24.41 41.27
CA CYS A 405 -17.12 24.43 42.71
C CYS A 405 -18.05 25.57 43.19
N ASN A 406 -18.45 26.49 42.28
CA ASN A 406 -19.22 27.69 42.60
C ASN A 406 -20.73 27.58 42.32
N ARG A 407 -21.21 26.47 41.72
CA ARG A 407 -22.66 26.21 41.61
C ARG A 407 -23.20 25.76 42.96
N ARG A 408 -24.41 26.21 43.31
CA ARG A 408 -25.11 25.76 44.53
C ARG A 408 -25.40 24.26 44.50
N ASP A 409 -25.79 23.77 43.32
CA ASP A 409 -26.11 22.36 43.07
C ASP A 409 -25.25 21.78 41.94
N LEU A 410 -24.86 20.52 42.10
CA LEU A 410 -24.16 19.75 41.08
C LEU A 410 -25.01 19.67 39.82
N LEU A 411 -24.37 19.84 38.65
CA LEU A 411 -25.02 19.56 37.38
C LEU A 411 -25.44 18.09 37.35
N LYS A 412 -26.69 17.85 36.95
CA LYS A 412 -27.24 16.52 36.74
C LYS A 412 -27.81 16.41 35.32
N LEU A 413 -27.11 15.72 34.45
CA LEU A 413 -27.59 15.40 33.11
C LEU A 413 -28.67 14.31 33.15
N GLU A 414 -29.68 14.46 32.30
CA GLU A 414 -30.68 13.46 31.98
C GLU A 414 -30.29 12.76 30.67
N LEU A 415 -30.00 11.46 30.73
CA LEU A 415 -29.25 10.75 29.69
C LEU A 415 -30.10 9.72 28.95
N TYR A 416 -30.18 9.86 27.63
CA TYR A 416 -30.89 8.96 26.73
C TYR A 416 -29.93 8.34 25.71
N SER A 417 -29.97 7.02 25.57
CA SER A 417 -29.13 6.27 24.63
C SER A 417 -30.02 5.50 23.66
N MET A 418 -30.01 5.87 22.39
CA MET A 418 -30.82 5.23 21.36
C MET A 418 -29.96 4.39 20.41
N GLU A 419 -30.39 3.15 20.17
CA GLU A 419 -29.68 2.21 19.31
C GLU A 419 -30.69 1.27 18.63
N LYS A 420 -30.53 1.03 17.32
CA LYS A 420 -31.41 0.13 16.57
C LYS A 420 -30.94 -1.33 16.64
N ASN A 421 -29.62 -1.53 16.75
CA ASN A 421 -29.02 -2.85 16.69
C ASN A 421 -29.33 -3.58 18.00
N THR A 422 -30.28 -4.51 17.92
CA THR A 422 -30.76 -5.30 19.06
C THR A 422 -29.65 -6.07 19.76
N HIS A 423 -28.56 -6.41 19.07
CA HIS A 423 -27.40 -7.07 19.66
C HIS A 423 -26.56 -6.10 20.49
N ALA A 424 -26.35 -4.87 20.01
CA ALA A 424 -25.63 -3.82 20.74
C ALA A 424 -26.41 -3.35 21.99
N ILE A 425 -27.75 -3.36 21.92
CA ILE A 425 -28.64 -3.10 23.07
C ILE A 425 -28.32 -4.01 24.26
N VAL A 426 -28.01 -5.30 24.04
CA VAL A 426 -27.61 -6.21 25.12
C VAL A 426 -26.36 -5.71 25.84
N THR A 427 -25.36 -5.23 25.09
CA THR A 427 -24.13 -4.64 25.66
C THR A 427 -24.43 -3.33 26.39
N LEU A 428 -25.27 -2.46 25.84
CA LEU A 428 -25.69 -1.22 26.50
C LEU A 428 -26.40 -1.50 27.83
N GLN A 429 -27.34 -2.46 27.86
CA GLN A 429 -28.05 -2.85 29.07
C GLN A 429 -27.09 -3.38 30.14
N PHE A 430 -26.10 -4.20 29.73
CA PHE A 430 -25.06 -4.69 30.63
C PHE A 430 -24.23 -3.53 31.21
N ARG A 431 -23.76 -2.59 30.38
CA ARG A 431 -23.00 -1.40 30.82
C ARG A 431 -23.83 -0.51 31.73
N ASN A 432 -25.11 -0.29 31.41
CA ASN A 432 -25.97 0.56 32.22
C ASN A 432 -26.15 -0.01 33.63
N LYS A 433 -26.38 -1.32 33.74
CA LYS A 433 -26.54 -1.99 35.02
C LYS A 433 -25.26 -1.98 35.87
N HIS A 434 -24.11 -2.31 35.27
CA HIS A 434 -22.88 -2.55 36.03
C HIS A 434 -21.97 -1.33 36.13
N HIS A 435 -21.95 -0.44 35.13
CA HIS A 435 -21.02 0.69 35.06
C HIS A 435 -21.75 2.02 35.24
N TRP A 436 -22.91 2.23 34.63
CA TRP A 436 -23.65 3.50 34.70
C TRP A 436 -24.71 3.56 35.82
N LYS A 437 -24.78 2.53 36.68
CA LYS A 437 -25.68 2.47 37.85
C LYS A 437 -27.16 2.71 37.50
N ASN A 438 -27.61 2.23 36.35
CA ASN A 438 -28.96 2.42 35.80
C ASN A 438 -29.37 3.89 35.59
N ARG A 439 -28.38 4.77 35.37
CA ARG A 439 -28.63 6.20 35.17
C ARG A 439 -29.12 6.53 33.76
N VAL A 440 -28.73 5.75 32.76
CA VAL A 440 -29.02 6.03 31.35
C VAL A 440 -30.32 5.35 30.95
N GLN A 441 -31.23 6.07 30.29
CA GLN A 441 -32.42 5.48 29.69
C GLN A 441 -32.08 4.93 28.30
N ILE A 442 -32.00 3.61 28.18
CA ILE A 442 -31.71 2.92 26.92
C ILE A 442 -33.00 2.73 26.13
N ILE A 443 -33.00 3.18 24.87
CA ILE A 443 -34.12 3.09 23.95
C ILE A 443 -33.69 2.23 22.77
N GLU A 444 -34.27 1.03 22.68
CA GLU A 444 -34.18 0.20 21.49
C GLU A 444 -35.08 0.78 20.40
N GLY A 445 -34.50 1.09 19.24
CA GLY A 445 -35.26 1.54 18.07
C GLY A 445 -34.47 2.42 17.12
N ASP A 446 -35.13 2.73 16.02
CA ASP A 446 -34.61 3.60 14.98
C ASP A 446 -34.77 5.08 15.36
N ILE A 447 -33.69 5.86 15.25
CA ILE A 447 -33.63 7.31 15.55
C ILE A 447 -34.79 8.05 14.86
N ARG A 448 -35.17 7.62 13.66
CA ARG A 448 -36.25 8.22 12.86
C ARG A 448 -37.64 8.12 13.48
N LYS A 449 -37.80 7.31 14.52
CA LYS A 449 -39.03 7.19 15.31
C LYS A 449 -38.98 7.98 16.63
N LEU A 450 -37.89 8.71 16.90
CA LEU A 450 -37.74 9.48 18.13
C LEU A 450 -38.73 10.64 18.20
N SER A 451 -38.94 11.36 17.08
CA SER A 451 -39.86 12.50 17.00
C SER A 451 -41.27 12.13 17.46
N GLU A 452 -41.78 10.95 17.09
CA GLU A 452 -43.09 10.44 17.51
C GLU A 452 -43.18 10.28 19.04
N LYS A 453 -42.13 9.74 19.68
CA LYS A 453 -42.09 9.54 21.13
C LYS A 453 -42.04 10.85 21.90
N VAL A 454 -41.29 11.83 21.40
CA VAL A 454 -41.21 13.17 22.02
C VAL A 454 -42.55 13.90 21.89
N LYS A 455 -43.17 13.90 20.70
CA LYS A 455 -44.49 14.52 20.48
C LYS A 455 -45.61 13.86 21.27
N ALA A 456 -45.53 12.55 21.50
CA ALA A 456 -46.47 11.82 22.35
C ALA A 456 -46.26 12.10 23.86
N GLY A 457 -45.28 12.92 24.24
CA GLY A 457 -44.96 13.25 25.63
C GLY A 457 -44.31 12.10 26.41
N GLN A 458 -43.80 11.07 25.72
CA GLN A 458 -43.14 9.93 26.35
C GLN A 458 -41.68 10.23 26.70
N LEU A 459 -41.08 11.20 26.00
CA LEU A 459 -39.69 11.59 26.12
C LEU A 459 -39.58 13.13 26.03
N PRO A 460 -38.65 13.76 26.76
CA PRO A 460 -38.44 15.21 26.69
C PRO A 460 -37.66 15.61 25.41
N PRO A 461 -37.83 16.86 24.93
CA PRO A 461 -37.00 17.40 23.86
C PRO A 461 -35.54 17.56 24.30
N PRO A 462 -34.57 17.32 23.40
CA PRO A 462 -33.13 17.34 23.73
C PRO A 462 -32.57 18.77 23.87
N ASP A 463 -31.68 18.97 24.83
CA ASP A 463 -30.81 20.15 24.89
C ASP A 463 -29.47 19.89 24.16
N LEU A 464 -29.01 18.63 24.18
CA LEU A 464 -27.82 18.16 23.46
C LEU A 464 -28.14 16.87 22.70
N VAL A 465 -27.76 16.83 21.42
CA VAL A 465 -27.75 15.62 20.59
C VAL A 465 -26.31 15.29 20.25
N VAL A 466 -25.90 14.05 20.49
CA VAL A 466 -24.59 13.50 20.11
C VAL A 466 -24.83 12.30 19.19
N SER A 467 -24.10 12.22 18.09
CA SER A 467 -24.15 11.10 17.16
C SER A 467 -22.78 10.89 16.50
N GLU A 468 -22.51 9.67 16.05
CA GLU A 468 -21.33 9.33 15.24
C GLU A 468 -21.82 8.36 14.17
N LEU A 469 -22.26 8.93 13.04
CA LEU A 469 -22.95 8.24 11.94
C LEU A 469 -22.27 8.54 10.59
N LEU A 470 -20.98 8.89 10.64
CA LEU A 470 -20.23 9.37 9.48
C LEU A 470 -19.47 8.23 8.83
N GLY A 471 -19.61 8.10 7.52
CA GLY A 471 -18.74 7.22 6.74
C GLY A 471 -17.47 7.93 6.29
N SER A 472 -16.62 7.22 5.55
CA SER A 472 -15.38 7.77 4.99
C SER A 472 -15.59 8.96 4.05
N PHE A 473 -16.80 9.12 3.49
CA PHE A 473 -17.18 10.24 2.62
C PHE A 473 -18.16 11.21 3.32
N GLY A 474 -18.20 11.18 4.65
CA GLY A 474 -19.11 12.00 5.46
C GLY A 474 -20.52 11.42 5.48
N ASP A 475 -21.34 11.80 4.52
CA ASP A 475 -22.78 11.48 4.49
C ASP A 475 -23.14 10.09 3.94
N ASN A 476 -22.16 9.32 3.46
CA ASN A 476 -22.39 8.01 2.81
C ASN A 476 -22.92 6.89 3.74
N GLU A 477 -23.08 7.18 5.04
CA GLU A 477 -23.74 6.32 6.03
C GLU A 477 -25.12 6.86 6.47
N LEU A 478 -25.67 7.82 5.72
CA LEU A 478 -27.02 8.39 5.89
C LEU A 478 -27.21 9.15 7.22
N SER A 479 -26.15 9.81 7.70
CA SER A 479 -26.22 10.73 8.84
C SER A 479 -27.29 11.83 8.66
N PRO A 480 -27.38 12.53 7.50
CA PRO A 480 -28.38 13.57 7.30
C PRO A 480 -29.80 13.05 7.49
N GLU A 481 -30.16 11.94 6.86
CA GLU A 481 -31.51 11.36 6.94
C GLU A 481 -31.86 10.89 8.35
N CYS A 482 -30.87 10.42 9.12
CA CYS A 482 -31.06 10.05 10.51
C CYS A 482 -31.30 11.26 11.40
N LEU A 483 -30.53 12.35 11.25
CA LEU A 483 -30.62 13.53 12.11
C LEU A 483 -31.76 14.49 11.70
N ASP A 484 -32.06 14.60 10.40
CA ASP A 484 -33.16 15.41 9.89
C ASP A 484 -34.51 14.95 10.44
N SER A 485 -34.64 13.65 10.73
CA SER A 485 -35.85 13.02 11.24
C SER A 485 -36.30 13.50 12.63
N ILE A 486 -35.44 14.21 13.37
CA ILE A 486 -35.73 14.72 14.71
C ILE A 486 -35.73 16.24 14.80
N THR A 487 -35.46 16.94 13.68
CA THR A 487 -35.34 18.41 13.63
C THR A 487 -36.59 19.13 14.14
N ASP A 488 -37.75 18.52 13.98
CA ASP A 488 -39.05 19.07 14.37
C ASP A 488 -39.35 18.98 15.88
N VAL A 489 -38.52 18.26 16.65
CA VAL A 489 -38.62 18.15 18.11
C VAL A 489 -37.43 18.77 18.83
N LEU A 490 -36.49 19.37 18.09
CA LEU A 490 -35.37 20.11 18.68
C LEU A 490 -35.83 21.46 19.22
N LEU A 491 -35.21 21.90 20.30
CA LEU A 491 -35.34 23.26 20.80
C LEU A 491 -34.51 24.21 19.91
N PRO A 492 -34.87 25.50 19.82
CA PRO A 492 -34.02 26.49 19.15
C PRO A 492 -32.61 26.60 19.74
N THR A 493 -32.44 26.15 20.99
CA THR A 493 -31.17 26.13 21.74
C THR A 493 -30.46 24.76 21.69
N THR A 494 -31.04 23.75 21.04
CA THR A 494 -30.42 22.41 20.99
C THR A 494 -29.09 22.48 20.27
N ILE A 495 -28.04 21.97 20.91
CA ILE A 495 -26.74 21.78 20.28
C ILE A 495 -26.67 20.37 19.68
N SER A 496 -26.22 20.25 18.43
CA SER A 496 -25.95 18.97 17.79
C SER A 496 -24.44 18.76 17.65
N ILE A 497 -23.95 17.58 18.01
CA ILE A 497 -22.57 17.12 17.79
C ILE A 497 -22.64 15.87 16.90
N PRO A 498 -22.07 15.88 15.68
CA PRO A 498 -21.35 17.00 15.05
C PRO A 498 -22.29 18.14 14.62
N GLN A 499 -21.76 19.37 14.55
CA GLN A 499 -22.49 20.54 14.03
C GLN A 499 -22.50 20.58 12.49
N GLN A 500 -21.41 20.15 11.87
CA GLN A 500 -21.22 20.15 10.43
C GLN A 500 -20.19 19.09 10.05
N TYR A 501 -20.34 18.54 8.85
CA TYR A 501 -19.32 17.76 8.14
C TYR A 501 -19.35 18.18 6.67
N THR A 502 -18.24 17.96 5.95
CA THR A 502 -18.11 18.33 4.55
C THR A 502 -17.24 17.30 3.86
N SER A 503 -17.76 16.74 2.77
CA SER A 503 -17.02 15.78 1.94
C SER A 503 -16.04 16.50 1.01
N TYR A 504 -14.93 15.83 0.68
CA TYR A 504 -13.88 16.32 -0.22
C TYR A 504 -13.62 15.27 -1.30
N ILE A 505 -13.29 15.73 -2.52
CA ILE A 505 -12.90 14.92 -3.68
C ILE A 505 -11.60 15.48 -4.27
#